data_AF-A0A8K0G8E5-F1
#
_entry.id   AF-A0A8K0G8E5-F1
#
_cell.length_a   1.000
_cell.length_b   1.000
_cell.length_c   1.000
_cell.angle_alpha   90.00
_cell.angle_beta   90.00
_cell.angle_gamma   90.00
#
_symmetry.space_group_name_H-M   'P 1'
#
loop_
_entity.id
_entity.type
_entity.pdbx_description
1 polymer ?
#
loop_
_entity_poly.entity_id
_entity_poly.type
_entity_poly.pdbx_seq_one_letter_code
_entity_poly.pdbx_strand_id
1 'polypeptide(L)'
;MSKAFARCGGQIRAKLHSIKYTVYYSGNDTPEHCHGMGITVSKHLNKAVKHFVPISDRIAILQMEGKPVNINIIIAYAPTAQKKDAIVEQFYEKIQQTLKLTKTHHVNSKSEKVIARTMLVTGLVERNERGERLIQHCQEKDLTVLNTFLQLPARRLSTWRSPQDNSQNIIENQIHYTLIKKRFWNSVLSVSTYPSAHIGSDHNLLMGVIVLRLK
;
A
#
# COMPACT_ATOMS: atom_id res chain seq x y z
N MET A 1 16.87 -25.38 1.71
CA MET A 1 15.64 -24.69 2.15
C MET A 1 15.74 -24.47 3.65
N SER A 2 15.84 -23.23 4.13
CA SER A 2 15.60 -22.95 5.56
C SER A 2 14.51 -21.89 5.68
N LYS A 3 13.37 -22.29 6.24
CA LYS A 3 12.29 -21.40 6.66
C LYS A 3 12.57 -21.05 8.12
N ALA A 4 13.14 -19.88 8.37
CA ALA A 4 13.22 -19.32 9.72
C ALA A 4 12.01 -18.41 9.93
N PHE A 5 10.96 -18.93 10.57
CA PHE A 5 9.87 -18.10 11.09
C PHE A 5 10.28 -17.60 12.48
N ALA A 6 10.75 -16.34 12.56
CA ALA A 6 11.03 -15.72 13.86
C ALA A 6 9.74 -15.10 14.41
N ARG A 7 9.12 -15.77 15.37
CA ARG A 7 8.00 -15.24 16.17
C ARG A 7 8.57 -14.49 17.38
N CYS A 8 8.19 -13.22 17.57
CA CYS A 8 8.42 -12.53 18.83
C CYS A 8 7.23 -11.58 19.10
N GLY A 9 6.41 -11.92 20.10
CA GLY A 9 5.34 -11.08 20.68
C GLY A 9 4.17 -10.75 19.76
N GLY A 10 3.14 -11.62 19.71
CA GLY A 10 1.74 -11.27 19.33
C GLY A 10 1.46 -10.62 17.97
N GLN A 11 2.48 -10.37 17.14
CA GLN A 11 2.38 -9.90 15.77
C GLN A 11 3.17 -10.87 14.91
N ILE A 12 2.50 -11.56 13.99
CA ILE A 12 3.18 -12.44 13.03
C ILE A 12 4.11 -11.58 12.17
N ARG A 13 5.40 -11.87 12.29
CA ARG A 13 6.48 -11.32 11.47
C ARG A 13 7.14 -12.50 10.77
N ALA A 14 7.12 -12.49 9.44
CA ALA A 14 7.88 -13.47 8.67
C ALA A 14 8.71 -12.75 7.61
N LYS A 15 9.98 -13.17 7.51
CA LYS A 15 10.88 -12.80 6.43
C LYS A 15 11.24 -14.08 5.68
N LEU A 16 10.75 -14.20 4.46
CA LEU A 16 11.03 -15.37 3.61
C LEU A 16 12.05 -14.99 2.54
N HIS A 17 13.05 -15.84 2.37
CA HIS A 17 14.08 -15.67 1.35
C HIS A 17 13.88 -16.66 0.21
N SER A 18 13.68 -16.13 -0.99
CA SER A 18 13.82 -16.83 -2.26
C SER A 18 15.16 -16.45 -2.89
N ILE A 19 15.60 -17.20 -3.92
CA ILE A 19 16.84 -16.92 -4.66
C ILE A 19 16.85 -15.47 -5.19
N LYS A 20 15.69 -14.96 -5.62
CA LYS A 20 15.55 -13.65 -6.26
C LYS A 20 14.91 -12.56 -5.39
N TYR A 21 14.11 -12.93 -4.39
CA TYR A 21 13.27 -11.99 -3.64
C TYR A 21 13.29 -12.24 -2.14
N THR A 22 13.04 -11.19 -1.37
CA THR A 22 12.73 -11.25 0.06
C THR A 22 11.29 -10.82 0.26
N VAL A 23 10.51 -11.61 0.99
CA VAL A 23 9.12 -11.31 1.32
C VAL A 23 9.02 -10.92 2.78
N TYR A 24 8.46 -9.74 3.04
CA TYR A 24 8.09 -9.24 4.36
C TYR A 24 6.59 -9.38 4.52
N TYR A 25 6.12 -9.96 5.62
CA TYR A 25 4.69 -10.23 5.81
C TYR A 25 4.21 -9.82 7.20
N SER A 26 2.97 -9.30 7.24
CA SER A 26 2.18 -9.03 8.44
C SER A 26 0.82 -9.70 8.29
N GLY A 27 0.34 -10.39 9.31
CA GLY A 27 -0.96 -11.08 9.32
C GLY A 27 -1.44 -11.33 10.73
N ASN A 28 -2.59 -12.00 10.86
CA ASN A 28 -3.11 -12.43 12.16
C ASN A 28 -2.89 -13.93 12.39
N ASP A 29 -2.89 -14.30 13.68
CA ASP A 29 -2.79 -15.69 14.14
C ASP A 29 -4.16 -16.39 14.20
N THR A 30 -5.21 -15.83 13.56
CA THR A 30 -6.53 -16.50 13.60
C THR A 30 -6.51 -17.75 12.74
N PRO A 31 -7.23 -18.82 13.14
CA PRO A 31 -7.29 -20.07 12.39
C PRO A 31 -7.82 -19.90 10.96
N GLU A 32 -8.62 -18.85 10.73
CA GLU A 32 -9.19 -18.57 9.42
C GLU A 32 -8.16 -17.97 8.46
N HIS A 33 -6.97 -17.56 8.94
CA HIS A 33 -5.91 -16.87 8.17
C HIS A 33 -6.46 -15.76 7.27
N CYS A 34 -7.54 -15.12 7.71
CA CYS A 34 -8.20 -14.06 6.97
C CYS A 34 -7.40 -12.79 7.16
N HIS A 35 -7.21 -12.01 6.09
CA HIS A 35 -6.39 -10.79 6.10
C HIS A 35 -4.89 -11.04 6.20
N GLY A 36 -4.12 -10.01 5.87
CA GLY A 36 -2.66 -10.05 5.83
C GLY A 36 -2.13 -9.30 4.62
N MET A 37 -0.87 -8.92 4.72
CA MET A 37 -0.19 -8.13 3.71
C MET A 37 1.25 -8.55 3.57
N GLY A 38 1.72 -8.55 2.32
CA GLY A 38 3.07 -8.90 1.96
C GLY A 38 3.74 -7.80 1.15
N ILE A 39 5.04 -7.62 1.37
CA ILE A 39 5.92 -6.82 0.52
C ILE A 39 7.02 -7.72 0.00
N THR A 40 7.04 -7.87 -1.32
CA THR A 40 8.10 -8.60 -1.99
C THR A 40 9.12 -7.59 -2.53
N VAL A 41 10.37 -7.74 -2.10
CA VAL A 41 11.49 -6.87 -2.47
C VAL A 41 12.53 -7.69 -3.21
N SER A 42 13.03 -7.21 -4.35
CA SER A 42 14.11 -7.89 -5.08
C SER A 42 15.37 -7.94 -4.22
N LYS A 43 16.20 -8.98 -4.38
CA LYS A 43 17.43 -9.17 -3.59
C LYS A 43 18.38 -7.95 -3.69
N HIS A 44 18.40 -7.28 -4.85
CA HIS A 44 19.18 -6.06 -5.04
C HIS A 44 18.65 -4.91 -4.16
N LEU A 45 17.34 -4.63 -4.23
CA LEU A 45 16.71 -3.56 -3.45
C LEU A 45 16.69 -3.87 -1.94
N ASN A 46 16.69 -5.15 -1.58
CA ASN A 46 16.65 -5.60 -0.19
C ASN A 46 17.87 -5.15 0.62
N LYS A 47 19.00 -4.85 -0.05
CA LYS A 47 20.21 -4.29 0.59
C LYS A 47 19.95 -2.91 1.21
N ALA A 48 19.02 -2.15 0.64
CA ALA A 48 18.64 -0.85 1.16
C ALA A 48 17.55 -0.95 2.24
N VAL A 49 16.92 -2.11 2.49
CA VAL A 49 15.88 -2.21 3.52
C VAL A 49 16.49 -2.11 4.92
N LYS A 50 16.05 -1.12 5.71
CA LYS A 50 16.47 -0.94 7.11
C LYS A 50 15.54 -1.63 8.09
N HIS A 51 14.23 -1.39 7.94
CA HIS A 51 13.24 -1.84 8.90
C HIS A 51 11.95 -2.29 8.21
N PHE A 52 11.32 -3.31 8.77
CA PHE A 52 9.93 -3.65 8.48
C PHE A 52 9.17 -3.65 9.81
N VAL A 53 8.15 -2.80 9.91
CA VAL A 53 7.38 -2.57 11.13
C VAL A 53 5.91 -2.89 10.84
N PRO A 54 5.42 -4.08 11.25
CA PRO A 54 3.99 -4.35 11.22
C PRO A 54 3.28 -3.53 12.29
N ILE A 55 2.24 -2.82 11.90
CA ILE A 55 1.42 -1.99 12.79
C ILE A 55 0.13 -2.73 13.16
N SER A 56 -0.46 -3.45 12.19
CA SER A 56 -1.58 -4.37 12.35
C SER A 56 -1.58 -5.41 11.22
N ASP A 57 -2.60 -6.27 11.17
CA ASP A 57 -2.93 -7.13 10.02
C ASP A 57 -3.25 -6.36 8.73
N ARG A 58 -3.51 -5.05 8.85
CA ARG A 58 -3.94 -4.14 7.79
C ARG A 58 -3.00 -2.96 7.53
N ILE A 59 -1.95 -2.77 8.32
CA ILE A 59 -0.99 -1.66 8.14
C ILE A 59 0.44 -2.14 8.44
N ALA A 60 1.38 -1.85 7.56
CA ALA A 60 2.80 -2.05 7.80
C ALA A 60 3.66 -0.96 7.15
N ILE A 61 4.87 -0.76 7.70
CA ILE A 61 5.88 0.15 7.16
C ILE A 61 7.09 -0.66 6.73
N LEU A 62 7.56 -0.47 5.50
CA LEU A 62 8.90 -0.84 5.06
C LEU A 62 9.74 0.42 4.91
N GLN A 63 10.82 0.53 5.68
CA GLN A 63 11.79 1.61 5.53
C GLN A 63 13.00 1.14 4.72
N MET A 64 13.39 1.96 3.75
CA MET A 64 14.58 1.80 2.92
C MET A 64 15.53 2.99 3.11
N GLU A 65 16.83 2.70 3.08
CA GLU A 65 17.91 3.68 3.09
C GLU A 65 18.00 4.36 1.71
N GLY A 66 17.68 5.65 1.70
CA GLY A 66 17.69 6.48 0.51
C GLY A 66 18.63 7.67 0.66
N LYS A 67 18.93 8.33 -0.46
CA LYS A 67 19.67 9.59 -0.50
C LYS A 67 18.81 10.70 -1.10
N PRO A 68 18.75 11.90 -0.50
CA PRO A 68 19.45 12.34 0.72
C PRO A 68 18.82 11.86 2.04
N VAL A 69 17.70 11.14 2.00
CA VAL A 69 16.94 10.73 3.20
C VAL A 69 16.29 9.36 2.99
N ASN A 70 15.90 8.73 4.09
CA ASN A 70 15.24 7.43 4.07
C ASN A 70 13.84 7.49 3.47
N ILE A 71 13.40 6.35 2.96
CA ILE A 71 12.14 6.14 2.25
C ILE A 71 11.28 5.21 3.09
N ASN A 72 10.06 5.62 3.43
CA ASN A 72 9.05 4.80 4.07
C ASN A 72 7.97 4.44 3.04
N ILE A 73 7.73 3.15 2.89
CA ILE A 73 6.62 2.59 2.12
C ILE A 73 5.61 2.10 3.16
N ILE A 74 4.41 2.66 3.14
CA ILE A 74 3.31 2.27 4.00
C ILE A 74 2.31 1.48 3.16
N ILE A 75 2.04 0.25 3.56
CA ILE A 75 0.97 -0.53 2.95
C ILE A 75 -0.20 -0.56 3.90
N ALA A 76 -1.38 -0.24 3.37
CA ALA A 76 -2.61 -0.15 4.15
C ALA A 76 -3.79 -0.78 3.40
N TYR A 77 -4.37 -1.81 4.00
CA TYR A 77 -5.56 -2.49 3.49
C TYR A 77 -6.80 -2.02 4.25
N ALA A 78 -7.52 -1.04 3.68
CA ALA A 78 -8.66 -0.46 4.38
C ALA A 78 -9.80 -1.47 4.56
N PRO A 79 -10.64 -1.29 5.61
CA PRO A 79 -11.86 -2.05 5.78
C PRO A 79 -12.80 -1.91 4.57
N THR A 80 -13.55 -2.96 4.25
CA THR A 80 -14.60 -2.91 3.22
C THR A 80 -15.76 -2.02 3.66
N ALA A 81 -16.52 -1.46 2.70
CA ALA A 81 -17.66 -0.58 2.96
C ALA A 81 -18.73 -1.17 3.89
N GLN A 82 -18.84 -2.49 3.97
CA GLN A 82 -19.79 -3.22 4.84
C GLN A 82 -19.39 -3.21 6.33
N LYS A 83 -18.19 -2.72 6.67
CA LYS A 83 -17.74 -2.63 8.06
C LYS A 83 -18.31 -1.37 8.73
N LYS A 84 -18.57 -1.50 10.03
CA LYS A 84 -19.06 -0.41 10.90
C LYS A 84 -18.14 0.81 10.86
N ASP A 85 -18.70 2.01 10.94
CA ASP A 85 -17.94 3.27 10.90
C ASP A 85 -16.82 3.34 11.94
N ALA A 86 -17.06 2.84 13.14
CA ALA A 86 -16.04 2.76 14.20
C ALA A 86 -14.77 2.01 13.76
N ILE A 87 -14.89 0.97 12.94
CA ILE A 87 -13.73 0.22 12.40
C ILE A 87 -12.96 1.07 11.40
N VAL A 88 -13.68 1.85 10.58
CA VAL A 88 -13.08 2.76 9.59
C VAL A 88 -12.37 3.92 10.29
N GLU A 89 -12.99 4.50 11.31
CA GLU A 89 -12.38 5.56 12.13
C GLU A 89 -11.09 5.09 12.79
N GLN A 90 -11.12 3.95 13.48
CA GLN A 90 -9.94 3.34 14.08
C GLN A 90 -8.82 3.09 13.05
N PHE A 91 -9.18 2.68 11.84
CA PHE A 91 -8.21 2.51 10.75
C PHE A 91 -7.53 3.84 10.37
N TYR A 92 -8.29 4.92 10.16
CA TYR A 92 -7.73 6.23 9.84
C TYR A 92 -6.93 6.83 11.00
N GLU A 93 -7.33 6.61 12.26
CA GLU A 93 -6.54 6.98 13.43
C GLU A 93 -5.20 6.25 13.47
N LYS A 94 -5.21 4.93 13.22
CA LYS A 94 -4.00 4.12 13.19
C LYS A 94 -3.03 4.57 12.10
N ILE A 95 -3.57 4.96 10.94
CA ILE A 95 -2.79 5.61 9.90
C ILE A 95 -2.15 6.90 10.39
N GLN A 96 -2.90 7.77 11.07
CA GLN A 96 -2.37 9.05 11.55
C GLN A 96 -1.21 8.81 12.52
N GLN A 97 -1.36 7.84 13.42
CA GLN A 97 -0.29 7.40 14.33
C GLN A 97 0.91 6.87 13.53
N THR A 98 0.68 6.03 12.52
CA THR A 98 1.72 5.48 11.63
C THR A 98 2.50 6.61 10.94
N LEU A 99 1.80 7.63 10.42
CA LEU A 99 2.44 8.80 9.81
C LEU A 99 3.26 9.60 10.82
N LYS A 100 2.79 9.73 12.07
CA LYS A 100 3.57 10.37 13.14
C LYS A 100 4.85 9.59 13.43
N LEU A 101 4.81 8.25 13.48
CA LEU A 101 5.99 7.40 13.66
C LEU A 101 7.05 7.61 12.57
N THR A 102 6.64 7.90 11.33
CA THR A 102 7.59 8.23 10.26
C THR A 102 8.27 9.59 10.42
N LYS A 103 7.74 10.47 11.29
CA LYS A 103 8.31 11.78 11.61
C LYS A 103 9.12 11.78 12.91
N THR A 104 8.69 10.99 13.90
CA THR A 104 9.31 11.00 15.24
C THR A 104 10.51 10.06 15.30
N HIS A 105 11.56 10.54 15.95
CA HIS A 105 12.93 10.06 16.12
C HIS A 105 13.20 8.57 16.43
N HIS A 106 12.19 7.68 16.50
CA HIS A 106 12.38 6.25 16.77
C HIS A 106 12.90 5.45 15.56
N VAL A 107 12.92 6.04 14.36
CA VAL A 107 13.60 5.47 13.20
C VAL A 107 14.68 6.44 12.72
N ASN A 108 15.84 6.35 13.39
CA ASN A 108 17.07 7.17 13.28
C ASN A 108 17.16 8.15 12.09
N SER A 109 17.28 9.43 12.48
CA SER A 109 17.76 10.63 11.78
C SER A 109 17.53 10.75 10.26
N LYS A 110 16.75 11.79 9.87
CA LYS A 110 16.40 12.18 8.49
C LYS A 110 15.51 11.17 7.73
N SER A 111 14.38 10.78 8.31
CA SER A 111 13.44 9.81 7.73
C SER A 111 12.11 10.44 7.28
N GLU A 112 12.12 11.64 6.73
CA GLU A 112 10.88 12.28 6.25
C GLU A 112 10.49 11.91 4.80
N LYS A 113 10.27 10.66 4.41
CA LYS A 113 9.60 10.44 3.10
C LYS A 113 8.66 9.25 3.16
N VAL A 114 7.35 9.50 3.19
CA VAL A 114 6.37 8.48 2.78
C VAL A 114 6.30 8.55 1.27
N ILE A 115 6.86 7.56 0.57
CA ILE A 115 6.96 7.56 -0.90
C ILE A 115 5.82 6.77 -1.55
N ALA A 116 5.27 5.79 -0.85
CA ALA A 116 4.09 5.08 -1.32
C ALA A 116 3.22 4.78 -0.11
N ARG A 117 2.03 5.35 -0.07
CA ARG A 117 0.94 4.80 0.70
C ARG A 117 0.02 4.10 -0.29
N THR A 118 -0.02 2.78 -0.25
CA THR A 118 -1.07 2.06 -0.95
C THR A 118 -2.29 2.05 -0.04
N MET A 119 -3.29 2.86 -0.35
CA MET A 119 -4.60 2.79 0.31
C MET A 119 -5.55 2.04 -0.60
N LEU A 120 -6.18 0.99 -0.08
CA LEU A 120 -7.40 0.47 -0.67
C LEU A 120 -8.56 1.36 -0.22
N VAL A 121 -9.35 1.97 -1.09
CA VAL A 121 -10.60 2.64 -0.72
C VAL A 121 -11.68 2.15 -1.65
N THR A 122 -12.67 1.44 -1.12
CA THR A 122 -13.78 0.91 -1.93
C THR A 122 -14.70 2.03 -2.37
N GLY A 123 -14.89 2.25 -3.67
CA GLY A 123 -15.87 3.18 -4.22
C GLY A 123 -16.20 2.91 -5.70
N LEU A 124 -17.48 3.05 -6.04
CA LEU A 124 -18.02 2.97 -7.41
C LEU A 124 -17.55 4.16 -8.25
N VAL A 125 -17.93 4.16 -9.53
CA VAL A 125 -17.73 5.23 -10.51
C VAL A 125 -18.12 6.62 -9.97
N GLU A 126 -19.01 6.67 -8.97
CA GLU A 126 -19.27 7.86 -8.16
C GLU A 126 -18.52 7.84 -6.82
N ARG A 127 -17.86 8.96 -6.51
CA ARG A 127 -17.12 9.14 -5.27
C ARG A 127 -18.05 9.00 -4.07
N ASN A 128 -17.89 7.90 -3.32
CA ASN A 128 -18.61 7.70 -2.07
C ASN A 128 -17.95 8.43 -0.89
N GLU A 129 -18.61 8.42 0.26
CA GLU A 129 -18.13 9.04 1.51
C GLU A 129 -16.69 8.62 1.88
N ARG A 130 -16.31 7.35 1.60
CA ARG A 130 -14.95 6.85 1.87
C ARG A 130 -13.92 7.46 0.92
N GLY A 131 -14.29 7.63 -0.34
CA GLY A 131 -13.50 8.36 -1.34
C GLY A 131 -13.30 9.83 -0.94
N GLU A 132 -14.32 10.47 -0.39
CA GLU A 132 -14.19 11.86 0.09
C GLU A 132 -13.27 11.95 1.32
N ARG A 133 -13.42 11.02 2.29
CA ARG A 133 -12.54 10.93 3.45
C ARG A 133 -11.08 10.67 3.08
N LEU A 134 -10.83 9.87 2.04
CA LEU A 134 -9.51 9.66 1.46
C LEU A 134 -8.91 10.98 0.96
N ILE A 135 -9.70 11.77 0.24
CA ILE A 135 -9.26 13.02 -0.38
C ILE A 135 -9.00 14.09 0.67
N GLN A 136 -9.90 14.24 1.63
CA GLN A 136 -9.69 15.12 2.78
C GLN A 136 -8.38 14.76 3.48
N HIS A 137 -8.15 13.48 3.75
CA HIS A 137 -6.89 13.02 4.34
C HIS A 137 -5.67 13.34 3.46
N CYS A 138 -5.80 13.23 2.13
CA CYS A 138 -4.71 13.57 1.22
C CYS A 138 -4.40 15.07 1.25
N GLN A 139 -5.43 15.92 1.28
CA GLN A 139 -5.29 17.38 1.39
C GLN A 139 -4.60 17.76 2.70
N GLU A 140 -5.07 17.27 3.84
CA GLU A 140 -4.50 17.54 5.17
C GLU A 140 -3.03 17.13 5.32
N LYS A 141 -2.59 16.15 4.51
CA LYS A 141 -1.24 15.56 4.60
C LYS A 141 -0.37 15.84 3.39
N ASP A 142 -0.75 16.75 2.50
CA ASP A 142 0.00 17.03 1.27
C ASP A 142 0.36 15.75 0.49
N LEU A 143 -0.61 14.83 0.36
CA LEU A 143 -0.49 13.62 -0.43
C LEU A 143 -1.17 13.81 -1.78
N THR A 144 -0.53 13.28 -2.81
CA THR A 144 -1.05 13.23 -4.18
C THR A 144 -1.45 11.81 -4.51
N VAL A 145 -2.67 11.63 -5.03
CA VAL A 145 -3.16 10.37 -5.59
C VAL A 145 -2.61 10.19 -7.00
N LEU A 146 -1.76 9.19 -7.23
CA LEU A 146 -1.00 9.08 -8.48
C LEU A 146 -1.80 8.49 -9.64
N ASN A 147 -2.60 7.47 -9.38
CA ASN A 147 -3.38 6.76 -10.39
C ASN A 147 -4.69 7.46 -10.80
N THR A 148 -4.88 8.71 -10.37
CA THR A 148 -5.96 9.61 -10.83
C THR A 148 -5.44 10.85 -11.54
N PHE A 149 -4.11 11.04 -11.60
CA PHE A 149 -3.52 12.26 -12.14
C PHE A 149 -3.37 12.22 -13.66
N LEU A 150 -2.98 11.08 -14.22
CA LEU A 150 -2.85 10.91 -15.67
C LEU A 150 -4.22 10.66 -16.27
N GLN A 151 -4.56 11.38 -17.34
CA GLN A 151 -5.74 11.10 -18.16
C GLN A 151 -5.50 9.79 -18.92
N LEU A 152 -5.86 8.67 -18.29
CA LEU A 152 -5.76 7.34 -18.89
C LEU A 152 -7.13 6.95 -19.48
N PRO A 153 -7.15 6.12 -20.54
CA PRO A 153 -8.40 5.54 -21.03
C PRO A 153 -9.13 4.79 -19.90
N ALA A 154 -10.46 4.82 -19.88
CA ALA A 154 -11.28 4.22 -18.82
C ALA A 154 -10.88 2.77 -18.44
N ARG A 155 -10.56 1.95 -19.45
CA ARG A 155 -10.07 0.57 -19.28
C ARG A 155 -8.79 0.44 -18.42
N ARG A 156 -8.04 1.53 -18.21
CA ARG A 156 -6.81 1.59 -17.40
C ARG A 156 -7.02 2.26 -16.04
N LEU A 157 -8.24 2.62 -15.68
CA LEU A 157 -8.57 3.22 -14.38
C LEU A 157 -9.05 2.18 -13.37
N SER A 158 -9.75 1.15 -13.85
CA SER A 158 -10.31 0.10 -13.00
C SER A 158 -9.23 -0.79 -12.37
N THR A 159 -9.28 -0.91 -11.05
CA THR A 159 -8.35 -1.74 -10.26
C THR A 159 -9.00 -3.02 -9.73
N TRP A 160 -10.30 -3.20 -9.97
CA TRP A 160 -11.09 -4.34 -9.54
C TRP A 160 -12.28 -4.51 -10.46
N ARG A 161 -12.58 -5.76 -10.80
CA ARG A 161 -13.70 -6.15 -11.65
C ARG A 161 -14.46 -7.27 -10.97
N SER A 162 -15.77 -7.13 -10.86
CA SER A 162 -16.60 -8.16 -10.23
C SER A 162 -16.47 -9.49 -10.96
N PRO A 163 -16.43 -10.64 -10.25
CA PRO A 163 -16.59 -11.95 -10.89
C PRO A 163 -17.92 -12.11 -11.64
N GLN A 164 -18.92 -11.27 -11.34
CA GLN A 164 -20.23 -11.26 -12.01
C GLN A 164 -20.26 -10.33 -13.25
N ASP A 165 -19.16 -9.63 -13.52
CA ASP A 165 -19.05 -8.70 -14.64
C ASP A 165 -19.20 -9.43 -15.99
N ASN A 166 -20.00 -8.84 -16.89
CA ASN A 166 -20.21 -9.36 -18.23
C ASN A 166 -20.52 -8.23 -19.22
N SER A 167 -20.67 -8.56 -20.51
CA SER A 167 -20.90 -7.57 -21.58
C SER A 167 -22.19 -6.75 -21.40
N GLN A 168 -23.14 -7.22 -20.60
CA GLN A 168 -24.42 -6.56 -20.32
C GLN A 168 -24.42 -5.82 -18.96
N ASN A 169 -23.47 -6.14 -18.08
CA ASN A 169 -23.37 -5.58 -16.73
C ASN A 169 -21.90 -5.39 -16.34
N ILE A 170 -21.37 -4.21 -16.64
CA ILE A 170 -20.00 -3.84 -16.31
C ILE A 170 -19.96 -3.36 -14.85
N ILE A 171 -19.31 -4.12 -13.98
CA ILE A 171 -19.13 -3.84 -12.56
C ILE A 171 -17.63 -3.72 -12.28
N GLU A 172 -17.11 -2.51 -12.48
CA GLU A 172 -15.71 -2.17 -12.33
C GLU A 172 -15.52 -1.02 -11.33
N ASN A 173 -14.49 -1.12 -10.48
CA ASN A 173 -14.21 -0.13 -9.45
C ASN A 173 -12.73 0.24 -9.39
N GLN A 174 -12.46 1.52 -9.11
CA GLN A 174 -11.13 1.96 -8.71
C GLN A 174 -11.07 1.97 -7.18
N ILE A 175 -10.33 1.02 -6.62
CA ILE A 175 -10.21 0.81 -5.19
C ILE A 175 -8.78 0.78 -4.71
N HIS A 176 -7.80 0.55 -5.58
CA HIS A 176 -6.39 0.63 -5.22
C HIS A 176 -5.81 2.00 -5.56
N TYR A 177 -5.18 2.64 -4.58
CA TYR A 177 -4.56 3.95 -4.77
C TYR A 177 -3.10 3.93 -4.34
N THR A 178 -2.23 4.51 -5.16
CA THR A 178 -0.83 4.80 -4.78
C THR A 178 -0.71 6.28 -4.49
N LEU A 179 -0.28 6.62 -3.28
CA LEU A 179 -0.16 8.00 -2.82
C LEU A 179 1.29 8.35 -2.53
N ILE A 180 1.67 9.58 -2.84
CA ILE A 180 3.02 10.12 -2.56
C ILE A 180 2.92 11.50 -1.94
N LYS A 181 3.90 11.90 -1.13
CA LYS A 181 4.04 13.30 -0.72
C LYS A 181 4.20 14.22 -1.94
N LYS A 182 3.43 15.32 -1.98
CA LYS A 182 3.41 16.30 -3.08
C LYS A 182 4.80 16.77 -3.50
N ARG A 183 5.73 16.98 -2.54
CA ARG A 183 7.12 17.38 -2.82
C ARG A 183 7.95 16.35 -3.61
N PHE A 184 7.53 15.08 -3.70
CA PHE A 184 8.19 14.03 -4.48
C PHE A 184 7.43 13.65 -5.74
N TRP A 185 6.39 14.39 -6.09
CA TRP A 185 5.64 14.21 -7.32
C TRP A 185 6.55 14.02 -8.55
N ASN A 186 7.60 14.83 -8.70
CA ASN A 186 8.52 14.79 -9.84
C ASN A 186 9.35 13.49 -9.97
N SER A 187 9.33 12.60 -8.96
CA SER A 187 10.03 11.32 -9.05
C SER A 187 9.17 10.22 -9.67
N VAL A 188 7.88 10.48 -9.90
CA VAL A 188 6.94 9.51 -10.47
C VAL A 188 6.95 9.64 -11.98
N LEU A 189 7.25 8.54 -12.68
CA LEU A 189 7.21 8.50 -14.15
C LEU A 189 5.83 8.09 -14.64
N SER A 190 5.24 7.07 -14.03
CA SER A 190 3.91 6.59 -14.37
C SER A 190 3.29 5.79 -13.24
N VAL A 191 1.96 5.86 -13.13
CA VAL A 191 1.17 4.91 -12.34
C VAL A 191 -0.08 4.58 -13.14
N SER A 192 -0.29 3.31 -13.45
CA SER A 192 -1.44 2.85 -14.24
C SER A 192 -1.78 1.41 -13.91
N THR A 193 -3.03 1.03 -14.17
CA THR A 193 -3.42 -0.38 -14.06
C THR A 193 -2.94 -1.16 -15.28
N TYR A 194 -2.75 -2.45 -15.09
CA TYR A 194 -2.30 -3.38 -16.11
C TYR A 194 -3.29 -4.55 -16.24
N PRO A 195 -4.48 -4.32 -16.85
CA PRO A 195 -5.56 -5.32 -16.91
C PRO A 195 -5.18 -6.62 -17.65
N SER A 196 -4.17 -6.54 -18.52
CA SER A 196 -3.69 -7.71 -19.28
C SER A 196 -2.83 -8.67 -18.44
N ALA A 197 -2.42 -8.29 -17.22
CA ALA A 197 -1.72 -9.21 -16.32
C ALA A 197 -2.72 -10.18 -15.68
N HIS A 198 -2.67 -11.45 -16.07
CA HIS A 198 -3.45 -12.50 -15.43
C HIS A 198 -2.81 -12.89 -14.08
N ILE A 199 -3.35 -12.35 -12.99
CA ILE A 199 -2.85 -12.57 -11.62
C ILE A 199 -3.72 -13.54 -10.79
N GLY A 200 -4.74 -14.16 -11.42
CA GLY A 200 -5.63 -15.11 -10.74
C GLY A 200 -6.51 -14.47 -9.66
N SER A 201 -6.83 -13.18 -9.77
CA SER A 201 -7.69 -12.43 -8.86
C SER A 201 -8.63 -11.52 -9.66
N ASP A 202 -9.75 -11.17 -9.03
CA ASP A 202 -10.69 -10.11 -9.41
C ASP A 202 -10.10 -8.69 -9.38
N HIS A 203 -8.86 -8.53 -8.90
CA HIS A 203 -8.12 -7.28 -8.91
C HIS A 203 -7.24 -7.12 -10.17
N ASN A 204 -7.20 -5.91 -10.72
CA ASN A 204 -6.21 -5.55 -11.74
C ASN A 204 -4.93 -5.05 -11.07
N LEU A 205 -3.78 -5.48 -11.58
CA LEU A 205 -2.48 -5.06 -11.08
C LEU A 205 -2.30 -3.54 -11.28
N LEU A 206 -2.03 -2.81 -10.19
CA LEU A 206 -1.62 -1.40 -10.25
C LEU A 206 -0.10 -1.31 -10.28
N MET A 207 0.46 -0.78 -11.37
CA MET A 207 1.90 -0.65 -11.57
C MET A 207 2.31 0.81 -11.46
N GLY A 208 3.36 1.08 -10.70
CA GLY A 208 3.97 2.39 -10.59
C GLY A 208 5.47 2.35 -10.87
N VAL A 209 5.96 3.29 -11.67
CA VAL A 209 7.39 3.50 -11.93
C VAL A 209 7.81 4.79 -11.24
N ILE A 210 8.68 4.65 -10.23
CA ILE A 210 9.16 5.75 -9.41
C ILE A 210 10.70 5.72 -9.38
N VAL A 211 11.32 6.84 -9.70
CA VAL A 211 12.78 7.00 -9.68
C VAL A 211 13.23 7.29 -8.25
N LEU A 212 14.02 6.39 -7.69
CA LEU A 212 14.54 6.49 -6.32
C LEU A 212 16.07 6.44 -6.33
N ARG A 213 16.69 7.17 -5.39
CA ARG A 213 18.12 7.06 -5.09
C ARG A 213 18.28 6.29 -3.79
N LEU A 214 18.64 5.02 -3.91
CA LEU A 214 18.94 4.13 -2.79
C LEU A 214 20.45 4.07 -2.53
N LYS A 215 20.84 3.59 -1.36
CA LYS A 215 22.25 3.34 -1.03
C LYS A 215 22.67 1.93 -1.43
#